data_AF-A0AAE3AK33-F1
#
_entry.id   AF-A0AAE3AK33-F1
#
_cell.length_a   1.000
_cell.length_b   1.000
_cell.length_c   1.000
_cell.angle_alpha   90.00
_cell.angle_beta   90.00
_cell.angle_gamma   90.00
#
_symmetry.space_group_name_H-M   'P 1'
#
loop_
_entity.id
_entity.type
_entity.pdbx_description
1 polymer ?
#
loop_
_entity_poly.entity_id
_entity_poly.type
_entity_poly.pdbx_seq_one_letter_code
_entity_poly.pdbx_strand_id
1 'polypeptide(L)'
;MKIQDNILKFYLKNCYFITGTAYAGKSTMCSMLSKKYNMLHCEENYNMDTILSAVDEQNQPNLNYFNTMPSWQHYVSRTPKEFYDWYNGVSEEVAEFEVAELIRLSGDRKVIVDTNIPLDTLHKIAEPNHVAVMLSPQSMSVALFFNRGDPEKQFLLKEIEKCSNPEAAFENFKACIASVNSPEVYEAYLHSGFFTLIRENTERDTREEVLQKLAEHFELN
;
A
#
# COMPACT_ATOMS: atom_id res chain seq x y z
N MET A 1 10.41 -3.05 22.75
CA MET A 1 9.31 -3.61 23.56
C MET A 1 8.38 -4.34 22.61
N LYS A 2 7.99 -5.59 22.86
CA LYS A 2 7.00 -6.29 22.01
C LYS A 2 5.61 -6.14 22.64
N ILE A 3 4.69 -5.48 21.94
CA ILE A 3 3.28 -5.36 22.36
C ILE A 3 2.54 -6.63 21.92
N GLN A 4 1.68 -7.17 22.78
CA GLN A 4 0.91 -8.39 22.47
C GLN A 4 -0.23 -8.08 21.49
N ASP A 5 -0.53 -9.05 20.61
CA ASP A 5 -1.51 -8.91 19.52
C ASP A 5 -2.90 -8.47 20.03
N ASN A 6 -3.36 -9.04 21.16
CA ASN A 6 -4.64 -8.66 21.75
C ASN A 6 -4.68 -7.21 22.27
N ILE A 7 -3.53 -6.67 22.68
CA ILE A 7 -3.41 -5.27 23.09
C ILE A 7 -3.46 -4.37 21.85
N LEU A 8 -2.71 -4.69 20.80
CA LEU A 8 -2.74 -3.96 19.53
C LEU A 8 -4.16 -3.94 18.96
N LYS A 9 -4.82 -5.10 18.92
CA LYS A 9 -6.20 -5.24 18.44
C LYS A 9 -7.20 -4.41 19.25
N PHE A 10 -7.04 -4.32 20.56
CA PHE A 10 -7.88 -3.45 21.39
C PHE A 10 -7.73 -1.96 21.04
N TYR A 11 -6.50 -1.49 20.84
CA TYR A 11 -6.25 -0.08 20.53
C TYR A 11 -6.57 0.29 19.07
N LEU A 12 -6.45 -0.66 18.16
CA LEU A 12 -6.72 -0.49 16.73
C LEU A 12 -8.17 -0.83 16.33
N LYS A 13 -9.06 -1.08 17.29
CA LYS A 13 -10.48 -1.42 17.03
C LYS A 13 -11.26 -0.38 16.22
N ASN A 14 -10.75 0.85 16.09
CA ASN A 14 -11.36 1.92 15.31
C ASN A 14 -10.71 2.08 13.91
N CYS A 15 -9.69 1.28 13.59
CA CYS A 15 -9.04 1.25 12.29
C CYS A 15 -9.75 0.28 11.36
N TYR A 16 -9.91 0.71 10.11
CA TYR A 16 -10.43 -0.05 8.99
C TYR A 16 -9.36 -0.02 7.91
N PHE A 17 -8.93 -1.19 7.44
CA PHE A 17 -7.78 -1.34 6.57
C PHE A 17 -8.23 -1.77 5.18
N ILE A 18 -7.72 -1.09 4.16
CA ILE A 18 -7.78 -1.54 2.77
C ILE A 18 -6.36 -1.82 2.31
N THR A 19 -6.12 -3.03 1.82
CA THR A 19 -4.84 -3.46 1.26
C THR A 19 -5.05 -4.21 -0.07
N GLY A 20 -3.99 -4.67 -0.73
CA GLY A 20 -4.05 -5.43 -1.98
C GLY A 20 -3.26 -4.80 -3.12
N THR A 21 -3.49 -5.24 -4.36
CA THR A 21 -2.60 -4.89 -5.48
C THR A 21 -2.73 -3.44 -5.96
N ALA A 22 -1.73 -2.97 -6.69
CA ALA A 22 -1.78 -1.66 -7.34
C ALA A 22 -2.98 -1.60 -8.31
N TYR A 23 -3.53 -0.41 -8.56
CA TYR A 23 -4.68 -0.17 -9.46
C TYR A 23 -6.03 -0.78 -9.07
N ALA A 24 -6.13 -1.51 -7.96
CA ALA A 24 -7.38 -2.05 -7.45
C ALA A 24 -8.39 -0.97 -6.99
N GLY A 25 -7.95 0.27 -6.81
CA GLY A 25 -8.84 1.40 -6.44
C GLY A 25 -8.87 1.71 -4.94
N LYS A 26 -7.91 1.19 -4.16
CA LYS A 26 -7.78 1.37 -2.71
C LYS A 26 -7.90 2.82 -2.26
N SER A 27 -7.00 3.69 -2.71
CA SER A 27 -6.97 5.11 -2.32
C SER A 27 -8.28 5.85 -2.68
N THR A 28 -8.91 5.47 -3.80
CA THR A 28 -10.23 6.02 -4.16
C THR A 28 -11.30 5.61 -3.15
N MET A 29 -11.33 4.32 -2.77
CA MET A 29 -12.29 3.81 -1.79
C MET A 29 -12.04 4.39 -0.39
N CYS A 30 -10.78 4.47 0.06
CA CYS A 30 -10.43 5.13 1.33
C CYS A 30 -10.89 6.60 1.35
N SER A 31 -10.69 7.34 0.25
CA SER A 31 -11.16 8.73 0.13
C SER A 31 -12.69 8.85 0.15
N MET A 32 -13.40 7.91 -0.50
CA MET A 32 -14.87 7.93 -0.53
C MET A 32 -15.47 7.52 0.83
N LEU A 33 -14.93 6.49 1.48
CA LEU A 33 -15.36 6.03 2.80
C LEU A 33 -15.12 7.11 3.87
N SER A 34 -13.93 7.72 3.88
CA SER A 34 -13.61 8.78 4.85
C SER A 34 -14.58 9.95 4.76
N LYS A 35 -14.91 10.41 3.55
CA LYS A 35 -15.88 11.48 3.33
C LYS A 35 -17.29 11.07 3.72
N LYS A 36 -17.75 9.88 3.32
CA LYS A 36 -19.12 9.41 3.56
C LYS A 36 -19.39 9.17 5.05
N TYR A 37 -18.43 8.59 5.76
CA TYR A 37 -18.58 8.16 7.16
C TYR A 37 -17.80 9.01 8.17
N ASN A 38 -17.31 10.18 7.75
CA ASN A 38 -16.55 11.14 8.59
C ASN A 38 -15.33 10.52 9.31
N MET A 39 -14.66 9.59 8.65
CA MET A 39 -13.47 8.90 9.18
C MET A 39 -12.22 9.74 8.93
N LEU A 40 -11.20 9.57 9.76
CA LEU A 40 -9.87 10.07 9.44
C LEU A 40 -9.31 9.27 8.25
N HIS A 41 -8.78 9.95 7.25
CA HIS A 41 -8.18 9.33 6.06
C HIS A 41 -6.67 9.21 6.24
N CYS A 42 -6.16 7.99 6.39
CA CYS A 42 -4.75 7.68 6.31
C CYS A 42 -4.46 7.17 4.89
N GLU A 43 -3.91 8.06 4.05
CA GLU A 43 -3.50 7.78 2.68
C GLU A 43 -2.27 6.88 2.63
N GLU A 44 -1.99 6.25 1.49
CA GLU A 44 -0.72 5.51 1.31
C GLU A 44 0.47 6.42 1.66
N ASN A 45 1.44 5.89 2.45
CA ASN A 45 2.62 6.62 2.90
C ASN A 45 2.32 7.87 3.76
N TYR A 46 1.20 7.91 4.50
CA TYR A 46 0.96 8.96 5.50
C TYR A 46 2.13 9.09 6.49
N ASN A 47 2.46 10.33 6.87
CA ASN A 47 3.60 10.64 7.75
C ASN A 47 4.99 10.20 7.25
N MET A 48 5.17 9.91 5.97
CA MET A 48 6.46 9.43 5.45
C MET A 48 7.63 10.38 5.75
N ASP A 49 7.43 11.71 5.67
CA ASP A 49 8.49 12.68 6.04
C ASP A 49 8.96 12.49 7.50
N THR A 50 8.03 12.24 8.42
CA THR A 50 8.34 11.97 9.83
C THR A 50 9.07 10.64 9.97
N ILE A 51 8.62 9.59 9.27
CA ILE A 51 9.26 8.27 9.27
C ILE A 51 10.70 8.38 8.76
N LEU A 52 10.90 9.01 7.60
CA LEU A 52 12.22 9.20 6.99
C LEU A 52 13.19 10.03 7.85
N SER A 53 12.66 10.88 8.74
CA SER A 53 13.46 11.63 9.71
C SER A 53 13.90 10.83 10.94
N ALA A 54 13.26 9.69 11.19
CA ALA A 54 13.45 8.87 12.40
C ALA A 54 14.20 7.55 12.13
N VAL A 55 14.12 7.02 10.90
CA VAL A 55 14.77 5.77 10.51
C VAL A 55 16.29 5.90 10.43
N ASP A 56 16.97 4.77 10.61
CA ASP A 56 18.41 4.64 10.40
C ASP A 56 18.76 3.33 9.71
N GLU A 57 19.98 3.25 9.15
CA GLU A 57 20.44 2.10 8.37
C GLU A 57 20.53 0.81 9.19
N GLN A 58 20.79 0.90 10.49
CA GLN A 58 20.96 -0.28 11.35
C GLN A 58 19.62 -0.92 11.69
N ASN A 59 18.59 -0.11 11.94
CA ASN A 59 17.29 -0.59 12.42
C ASN A 59 16.25 -0.73 11.32
N GLN A 60 16.26 0.15 10.30
CA GLN A 60 15.32 0.15 9.17
C GLN A 60 16.04 0.40 7.84
N PRO A 61 16.89 -0.54 7.37
CA PRO A 61 17.67 -0.37 6.15
C PRO A 61 16.82 -0.13 4.89
N ASN A 62 15.61 -0.70 4.80
CA ASN A 62 14.78 -0.57 3.61
C ASN A 62 14.06 0.78 3.54
N LEU A 63 13.52 1.29 4.65
CA LEU A 63 12.96 2.64 4.74
C LEU A 63 14.05 3.71 4.65
N ASN A 64 15.21 3.47 5.26
CA ASN A 64 16.35 4.39 5.20
C ASN A 64 17.01 4.42 3.82
N TYR A 65 16.61 3.56 2.88
CA TYR A 65 17.19 3.51 1.54
C TYR A 65 17.15 4.87 0.82
N PHE A 66 16.08 5.68 0.96
CA PHE A 66 16.03 6.99 0.32
C PHE A 66 17.05 7.99 0.88
N ASN A 67 17.57 7.76 2.10
CA ASN A 67 18.64 8.56 2.69
C ASN A 67 20.04 8.11 2.23
N THR A 68 20.18 6.86 1.76
CA THR A 68 21.48 6.24 1.45
C THR A 68 21.66 5.90 -0.03
N MET A 69 20.59 5.97 -0.84
CA MET A 69 20.65 5.56 -2.23
C MET A 69 21.69 6.37 -3.01
N PRO A 70 22.48 5.72 -3.89
CA PRO A 70 23.52 6.42 -4.65
C PRO A 70 22.97 7.52 -5.57
N SER A 71 21.81 7.27 -6.19
CA SER A 71 21.13 8.19 -7.10
C SER A 71 19.73 7.70 -7.44
N TRP A 72 18.90 8.60 -7.97
CA TRP A 72 17.62 8.24 -8.58
C TRP A 72 17.79 7.31 -9.78
N GLN A 73 18.85 7.47 -10.58
CA GLN A 73 19.17 6.57 -11.69
C GLN A 73 19.42 5.14 -11.17
N HIS A 74 20.10 4.98 -10.03
CA HIS A 74 20.27 3.68 -9.39
C HIS A 74 18.92 3.09 -8.96
N TYR A 75 18.05 3.90 -8.33
CA TYR A 75 16.70 3.46 -7.95
C TYR A 75 15.88 2.94 -9.13
N VAL A 76 15.76 3.72 -10.21
CA VAL A 76 14.92 3.36 -11.37
C VAL A 76 15.52 2.26 -12.24
N SER A 77 16.80 1.91 -12.05
CA SER A 77 17.50 0.86 -12.80
C SER A 77 17.75 -0.42 -12.00
N ARG A 78 17.21 -0.52 -10.78
CA ARG A 78 17.24 -1.77 -10.00
C ARG A 78 16.71 -2.95 -10.79
N THR A 79 17.26 -4.13 -10.53
CA THR A 79 16.69 -5.36 -11.05
C THR A 79 15.32 -5.63 -10.40
N PRO A 80 14.41 -6.37 -11.07
CA PRO A 80 13.12 -6.73 -10.49
C PRO A 80 13.24 -7.44 -9.13
N LYS A 81 14.28 -8.27 -8.94
CA LYS A 81 14.53 -8.92 -7.66
C LYS A 81 14.89 -7.93 -6.56
N GLU A 82 15.83 -7.02 -6.82
CA GLU A 82 16.23 -6.01 -5.82
C GLU A 82 15.07 -5.10 -5.45
N PHE A 83 14.24 -4.72 -6.44
CA PHE A 83 13.06 -3.92 -6.20
C PHE A 83 12.01 -4.67 -5.35
N TYR A 84 11.76 -5.95 -5.66
CA TYR A 84 10.85 -6.81 -4.90
C TYR A 84 11.31 -7.00 -3.46
N ASP A 85 12.58 -7.34 -3.25
CA ASP A 85 13.14 -7.55 -1.92
C ASP A 85 13.06 -6.25 -1.08
N TRP A 86 13.42 -5.11 -1.68
CA TRP A 86 13.28 -3.80 -1.05
C TRP A 86 11.83 -3.44 -0.72
N TYR A 87 10.91 -3.64 -1.65
CA TYR A 87 9.49 -3.30 -1.46
C TYR A 87 8.86 -4.08 -0.31
N ASN A 88 9.13 -5.40 -0.22
CA ASN A 88 8.65 -6.20 0.91
C ASN A 88 9.35 -5.83 2.21
N GLY A 89 10.66 -5.52 2.17
CA GLY A 89 11.38 -5.02 3.34
C GLY A 89 10.80 -3.72 3.89
N VAL A 90 10.42 -2.78 3.00
CA VAL A 90 9.71 -1.54 3.38
C VAL A 90 8.37 -1.86 4.04
N SER A 91 7.58 -2.79 3.49
CA SER A 91 6.28 -3.21 4.05
C SER A 91 6.40 -3.73 5.49
N GLU A 92 7.42 -4.53 5.78
CA GLU A 92 7.69 -5.02 7.14
C GLU A 92 8.12 -3.90 8.09
N GLU A 93 9.06 -3.06 7.68
CA GLU A 93 9.60 -1.98 8.53
C GLU A 93 8.58 -0.86 8.78
N VAL A 94 7.76 -0.51 7.79
CA VAL A 94 6.76 0.57 7.91
C VAL A 94 5.61 0.17 8.82
N ALA A 95 5.32 -1.13 8.95
CA ALA A 95 4.21 -1.62 9.77
C ALA A 95 4.35 -1.20 11.24
N GLU A 96 5.56 -1.15 11.79
CA GLU A 96 5.80 -0.70 13.17
C GLU A 96 5.45 0.78 13.35
N PHE A 97 5.83 1.63 12.39
CA PHE A 97 5.51 3.06 12.40
C PHE A 97 4.02 3.31 12.21
N GLU A 98 3.39 2.63 11.24
CA GLU A 98 1.96 2.73 11.00
C GLU A 98 1.16 2.31 12.24
N VAL A 99 1.47 1.17 12.85
CA VAL A 99 0.78 0.70 14.06
C VAL A 99 0.92 1.70 15.21
N ALA A 100 2.11 2.22 15.46
CA ALA A 100 2.34 3.19 16.52
C ALA A 100 1.53 4.47 16.32
N GLU A 101 1.50 4.98 15.09
CA GLU A 101 0.75 6.18 14.76
C GLU A 101 -0.77 5.95 14.76
N LEU A 102 -1.24 4.81 14.27
CA LEU A 102 -2.66 4.47 14.25
C LEU A 102 -3.22 4.35 15.66
N ILE A 103 -2.49 3.78 16.62
CA ILE A 103 -2.91 3.76 18.04
C ILE A 103 -3.23 5.18 18.53
N ARG A 104 -2.44 6.18 18.12
CA ARG A 104 -2.66 7.58 18.47
C ARG A 104 -3.85 8.17 17.73
N LEU A 105 -3.93 7.94 16.42
CA LEU A 105 -4.94 8.53 15.53
C LEU A 105 -6.35 7.95 15.72
N SER A 106 -6.46 6.68 16.11
CA SER A 106 -7.72 5.94 16.25
C SER A 106 -8.30 5.95 17.67
N GLY A 107 -7.73 6.76 18.57
CA GLY A 107 -8.11 6.77 19.99
C GLY A 107 -9.57 7.13 20.24
N ASP A 108 -10.13 8.08 19.47
CA ASP A 108 -11.47 8.64 19.68
C ASP A 108 -12.35 8.68 18.42
N ARG A 109 -11.83 8.25 17.27
CA ARG A 109 -12.53 8.29 15.99
C ARG A 109 -12.17 7.12 15.09
N LYS A 110 -13.08 6.80 14.16
CA LYS A 110 -12.84 5.83 13.09
C LYS A 110 -11.76 6.34 12.12
N VAL A 111 -10.88 5.45 11.69
CA VAL A 111 -9.79 5.73 10.74
C VAL A 111 -9.89 4.72 9.60
N ILE A 112 -9.84 5.19 8.35
CA ILE A 112 -9.70 4.34 7.16
C ILE A 112 -8.28 4.45 6.66
N VAL A 113 -7.62 3.31 6.44
CA VAL A 113 -6.18 3.21 6.18
C VAL A 113 -5.96 2.52 4.84
N ASP A 114 -5.31 3.23 3.89
CA ASP A 114 -4.72 2.64 2.69
C ASP A 114 -3.31 2.16 3.05
N THR A 115 -3.12 0.84 3.20
CA THR A 115 -1.91 0.29 3.82
C THR A 115 -1.28 -0.85 3.03
N ASN A 116 0.04 -0.96 3.20
CA ASN A 116 0.84 -2.11 2.78
C ASN A 116 1.33 -2.93 4.00
N ILE A 117 0.70 -2.82 5.19
CA ILE A 117 1.00 -3.71 6.33
C ILE A 117 0.84 -5.18 5.89
N PRO A 118 1.81 -6.06 6.23
CA PRO A 118 1.73 -7.49 5.90
C PRO A 118 0.45 -8.18 6.37
N LEU A 119 -0.06 -9.11 5.56
CA LEU A 119 -1.32 -9.83 5.82
C LEU A 119 -1.31 -10.60 7.15
N ASP A 120 -0.18 -11.22 7.49
CA ASP A 120 -0.03 -11.97 8.73
C ASP A 120 -0.09 -11.05 9.97
N THR A 121 0.37 -9.80 9.82
CA THR A 121 0.27 -8.75 10.82
C THR A 121 -1.17 -8.27 10.94
N LEU A 122 -1.85 -8.00 9.84
CA LEU A 122 -3.28 -7.62 9.84
C LEU A 122 -4.16 -8.67 10.54
N HIS A 123 -3.90 -9.97 10.33
CA HIS A 123 -4.62 -11.05 11.01
C HIS A 123 -4.49 -11.00 12.54
N LYS A 124 -3.35 -10.52 13.04
CA LYS A 124 -3.07 -10.41 14.49
C LYS A 124 -3.72 -9.17 15.09
N ILE A 125 -3.72 -8.05 14.35
CA ILE A 125 -4.01 -6.72 14.92
C ILE A 125 -5.39 -6.16 14.59
N ALA A 126 -6.14 -6.77 13.66
CA ALA A 126 -7.43 -6.26 13.21
C ALA A 126 -8.57 -7.26 13.45
N GLU A 127 -9.81 -6.75 13.45
CA GLU A 127 -10.98 -7.61 13.32
C GLU A 127 -11.13 -8.08 11.86
N PRO A 128 -11.62 -9.31 11.60
CA PRO A 128 -11.79 -9.81 10.24
C PRO A 128 -12.67 -8.91 9.35
N ASN A 129 -13.72 -8.33 9.94
CA ASN A 129 -14.60 -7.38 9.27
C ASN A 129 -14.03 -5.95 9.22
N HIS A 130 -12.79 -5.71 9.66
CA HIS A 130 -12.10 -4.42 9.57
C HIS A 130 -10.97 -4.43 8.54
N VAL A 131 -10.78 -5.52 7.80
CA VAL A 131 -9.78 -5.63 6.74
C VAL A 131 -10.47 -6.01 5.44
N ALA A 132 -10.21 -5.27 4.37
CA ALA A 132 -10.63 -5.61 3.02
C ALA A 132 -9.41 -5.65 2.08
N VAL A 133 -9.37 -6.67 1.25
CA VAL A 133 -8.39 -6.82 0.18
C VAL A 133 -9.03 -6.40 -1.14
N MET A 134 -8.35 -5.52 -1.87
CA MET A 134 -8.76 -5.11 -3.21
C MET A 134 -7.72 -5.54 -4.22
N LEU A 135 -8.15 -6.25 -5.26
CA LEU A 135 -7.29 -6.80 -6.29
C LEU A 135 -7.59 -6.21 -7.66
N SER A 136 -6.57 -6.10 -8.49
CA SER A 136 -6.69 -5.94 -9.93
C SER A 136 -5.65 -6.80 -10.65
N PRO A 137 -5.91 -7.18 -11.91
CA PRO A 137 -4.94 -7.89 -12.74
C PRO A 137 -3.62 -7.13 -12.85
N GLN A 138 -2.49 -7.85 -12.79
CA GLN A 138 -1.15 -7.29 -12.92
C GLN A 138 -1.01 -6.40 -14.17
N SER A 139 -1.62 -6.80 -15.29
CA SER A 139 -1.60 -6.04 -16.55
C SER A 139 -2.08 -4.60 -16.39
N MET A 140 -3.06 -4.33 -15.51
CA MET A 140 -3.51 -2.97 -15.23
C MET A 140 -2.41 -2.15 -14.57
N SER A 141 -1.75 -2.71 -13.54
CA SER A 141 -0.66 -2.01 -12.86
C SER A 141 0.50 -1.69 -13.80
N VAL A 142 0.92 -2.63 -14.63
CA VAL A 142 2.05 -2.47 -15.55
C VAL A 142 1.72 -1.51 -16.70
N ALA A 143 0.52 -1.59 -17.28
CA ALA A 143 0.14 -0.77 -18.42
C ALA A 143 -0.20 0.68 -18.02
N LEU A 144 -0.75 0.88 -16.83
CA LEU A 144 -1.32 2.17 -16.45
C LEU A 144 -0.47 2.93 -15.44
N PHE A 145 0.60 2.36 -14.86
CA PHE A 145 1.42 3.00 -13.80
C PHE A 145 1.74 4.47 -14.12
N PHE A 146 2.35 4.72 -15.29
CA PHE A 146 2.72 6.07 -15.73
C PHE A 146 1.60 6.83 -16.45
N ASN A 147 0.46 6.21 -16.72
CA ASN A 147 -0.70 6.83 -17.37
C ASN A 147 -1.59 7.62 -16.39
N ARG A 148 -0.95 8.31 -15.43
CA ARG A 148 -1.60 9.15 -14.42
C ARG A 148 -0.76 10.39 -14.14
N GLY A 149 -1.43 11.51 -13.89
CA GLY A 149 -0.79 12.80 -13.57
C GLY A 149 -0.24 12.93 -12.14
N ASP A 150 -0.08 11.82 -11.40
CA ASP A 150 0.44 11.85 -10.03
C ASP A 150 1.90 12.38 -10.04
N PRO A 151 2.25 13.45 -9.29
CA PRO A 151 3.57 14.09 -9.39
C PRO A 151 4.75 13.14 -9.15
N GLU A 152 4.63 12.21 -8.21
CA GLU A 152 5.65 11.21 -7.90
C GLU A 152 5.92 10.29 -9.09
N LYS A 153 4.88 9.79 -9.76
CA LYS A 153 5.03 8.90 -10.92
C LYS A 153 5.62 9.64 -12.12
N GLN A 154 5.23 10.91 -12.30
CA GLN A 154 5.82 11.76 -13.32
C GLN A 154 7.28 12.11 -13.02
N PHE A 155 7.65 12.22 -11.75
CA PHE A 155 9.04 12.37 -11.33
C PHE A 155 9.85 11.11 -11.66
N LEU A 156 9.36 9.91 -11.31
CA LEU A 156 10.01 8.65 -11.65
C LEU A 156 10.20 8.47 -13.16
N LEU A 157 9.19 8.83 -13.95
CA LEU A 157 9.30 8.79 -15.41
C LEU A 157 10.43 9.70 -15.93
N LYS A 158 10.54 10.92 -15.40
CA LYS A 158 11.65 11.84 -15.76
C LYS A 158 13.01 11.31 -15.34
N GLU A 159 13.10 10.58 -14.23
CA GLU A 159 14.37 9.95 -13.82
C GLU A 159 14.76 8.78 -14.73
N ILE A 160 13.77 8.00 -15.21
CA ILE A 160 13.97 6.96 -16.23
C ILE A 160 14.45 7.57 -17.55
N GLU A 161 13.89 8.70 -17.98
CA GLU A 161 14.28 9.41 -19.22
C GLU A 161 15.73 9.91 -19.19
N LYS A 162 16.31 10.10 -18.00
CA LYS A 162 17.71 10.51 -17.82
C LYS A 162 18.70 9.35 -17.88
N CYS A 163 18.23 8.10 -17.92
CA CYS A 163 19.12 6.95 -18.03
C CYS A 163 19.84 6.91 -19.39
N SER A 164 20.98 6.23 -19.46
CA SER A 164 21.76 6.10 -20.71
C SER A 164 21.00 5.37 -21.82
N ASN A 165 20.09 4.46 -21.46
CA ASN A 165 19.14 3.82 -22.35
C ASN A 165 17.73 3.89 -21.72
N PRO A 166 16.97 4.97 -22.00
CA PRO A 166 15.64 5.19 -21.40
C PRO A 166 14.63 4.08 -21.71
N GLU A 167 14.63 3.54 -22.93
CA GLU A 167 13.71 2.49 -23.35
C GLU A 167 13.94 1.21 -22.54
N ALA A 168 15.20 0.79 -22.38
CA ALA A 168 15.55 -0.37 -21.57
C ALA A 168 15.26 -0.14 -20.07
N ALA A 169 15.53 1.06 -19.55
CA ALA A 169 15.23 1.41 -18.17
C ALA A 169 13.72 1.41 -17.89
N PHE A 170 12.91 1.88 -18.84
CA PHE A 170 11.46 1.87 -18.74
C PHE A 170 10.87 0.45 -18.72
N GLU A 171 11.31 -0.42 -19.64
CA GLU A 171 10.87 -1.82 -19.65
C GLU A 171 11.36 -2.59 -18.41
N ASN A 172 12.56 -2.30 -17.92
CA ASN A 172 13.05 -2.84 -16.65
C ASN A 172 12.17 -2.38 -15.47
N PHE A 173 11.84 -1.09 -15.38
CA PHE A 173 11.01 -0.56 -14.30
C PHE A 173 9.59 -1.15 -14.34
N LYS A 174 9.04 -1.39 -15.54
CA LYS A 174 7.80 -2.17 -15.69
C LYS A 174 7.92 -3.59 -15.17
N ALA A 175 9.05 -4.26 -15.38
CA ALA A 175 9.31 -5.58 -14.78
C ALA A 175 9.43 -5.51 -13.25
N CYS A 176 9.97 -4.42 -12.68
CA CYS A 176 9.93 -4.17 -11.24
C CYS A 176 8.49 -4.04 -10.72
N ILE A 177 7.65 -3.23 -11.37
CA ILE A 177 6.21 -3.11 -11.02
C ILE A 177 5.50 -4.47 -11.12
N ALA A 178 5.80 -5.25 -12.16
CA ALA A 178 5.26 -6.58 -12.33
C ALA A 178 5.67 -7.51 -11.18
N SER A 179 6.92 -7.45 -10.72
CA SER A 179 7.43 -8.33 -9.66
C SER A 179 6.68 -8.19 -8.33
N VAL A 180 6.31 -6.96 -7.94
CA VAL A 180 5.56 -6.68 -6.71
C VAL A 180 4.04 -6.87 -6.87
N ASN A 181 3.57 -7.09 -8.10
CA ASN A 181 2.20 -7.46 -8.44
C ASN A 181 2.17 -8.83 -9.14
N SER A 182 3.10 -9.72 -8.78
CA SER A 182 3.25 -11.04 -9.40
C SER A 182 2.03 -11.94 -9.14
N PRO A 183 1.81 -12.99 -9.95
CA PRO A 183 0.79 -13.99 -9.67
C PRO A 183 0.90 -14.54 -8.24
N GLU A 184 2.11 -14.77 -7.74
CA GLU A 184 2.36 -15.26 -6.38
C GLU A 184 1.84 -14.28 -5.32
N VAL A 185 2.12 -12.98 -5.47
CA VAL A 185 1.60 -11.94 -4.58
C VAL A 185 0.08 -11.84 -4.69
N TYR A 186 -0.47 -11.90 -5.90
CA TYR A 186 -1.90 -11.86 -6.15
C TYR A 186 -2.63 -13.01 -5.46
N GLU A 187 -2.15 -14.25 -5.64
CA GLU A 187 -2.73 -15.45 -5.02
C GLU A 187 -2.61 -15.41 -3.49
N ALA A 188 -1.51 -14.87 -2.95
CA ALA A 188 -1.35 -14.69 -1.50
C ALA A 188 -2.44 -13.77 -0.92
N TYR A 189 -2.77 -12.67 -1.61
CA TYR A 189 -3.89 -11.81 -1.22
C TYR A 189 -5.25 -12.49 -1.41
N LEU A 190 -5.47 -13.12 -2.56
CA LEU A 190 -6.74 -13.79 -2.89
C LEU A 190 -7.09 -14.89 -1.88
N HIS A 191 -6.07 -15.61 -1.40
CA HIS A 191 -6.21 -16.71 -0.45
C HIS A 191 -5.88 -16.31 1.00
N SER A 192 -5.81 -15.01 1.29
CA SER A 192 -5.51 -14.48 2.62
C SER A 192 -6.59 -14.77 3.68
N GLY A 193 -7.80 -15.13 3.25
CA GLY A 193 -8.96 -15.33 4.13
C GLY A 193 -9.69 -14.05 4.51
N PHE A 194 -9.22 -12.88 4.06
CA PHE A 194 -9.94 -11.61 4.19
C PHE A 194 -11.00 -11.44 3.12
N PHE A 195 -12.00 -10.60 3.41
CA PHE A 195 -12.96 -10.16 2.41
C PHE A 195 -12.24 -9.51 1.23
N THR A 196 -12.49 -10.02 0.04
CA THR A 196 -11.75 -9.66 -1.17
C THR A 196 -12.69 -9.16 -2.26
N LEU A 197 -12.35 -8.02 -2.85
CA LEU A 197 -13.00 -7.47 -4.03
C LEU A 197 -12.01 -7.45 -5.19
N ILE A 198 -12.41 -8.03 -6.32
CA ILE A 198 -11.61 -8.04 -7.54
C ILE A 198 -12.18 -7.01 -8.50
N ARG A 199 -11.33 -6.08 -8.92
CA ARG A 199 -11.59 -5.12 -9.98
C ARG A 199 -11.17 -5.73 -11.31
N GLU A 200 -12.14 -6.23 -12.05
CA GLU A 200 -11.90 -6.86 -13.35
C GLU A 200 -11.98 -5.87 -14.49
N ASN A 201 -12.72 -4.76 -14.33
CA ASN A 201 -12.98 -3.83 -15.42
C ASN A 201 -13.13 -2.39 -14.92
N THR A 202 -12.28 -1.50 -15.44
CA THR A 202 -12.25 -0.09 -15.03
C THR A 202 -13.49 0.72 -15.41
N GLU A 203 -14.33 0.22 -16.33
CA GLU A 203 -15.54 0.88 -16.82
C GLU A 203 -16.82 0.28 -16.23
N ARG A 204 -16.87 -1.04 -16.01
CA ARG A 204 -18.06 -1.73 -15.47
C ARG A 204 -18.14 -1.66 -13.96
N ASP A 205 -17.00 -1.74 -13.26
CA ASP A 205 -16.97 -1.69 -11.81
C ASP A 205 -17.25 -0.25 -11.36
N THR A 206 -18.46 0.01 -10.86
CA THR A 206 -18.83 1.35 -10.40
C THR A 206 -18.24 1.62 -9.02
N ARG A 207 -17.83 2.87 -8.78
CA ARG A 207 -17.23 3.26 -7.51
C ARG A 207 -18.25 3.15 -6.38
N GLU A 208 -19.51 3.41 -6.68
CA GLU A 208 -20.64 3.39 -5.76
C GLU A 208 -20.96 1.96 -5.28
N GLU A 209 -20.97 0.97 -6.19
CA GLU A 209 -21.18 -0.44 -5.82
C GLU A 209 -20.04 -0.98 -4.95
N VAL A 210 -18.79 -0.69 -5.33
CA VAL A 210 -17.61 -1.11 -4.55
C VAL A 210 -17.63 -0.44 -3.17
N LEU A 211 -17.93 0.86 -3.11
CA LEU A 211 -18.09 1.58 -1.85
C LEU A 211 -19.16 0.95 -0.94
N GLN A 212 -20.30 0.56 -1.52
CA GLN A 212 -21.39 -0.04 -0.77
C GLN A 212 -20.99 -1.42 -0.20
N LYS A 213 -20.36 -2.28 -1.01
CA LYS A 213 -19.86 -3.59 -0.55
C LYS A 213 -18.84 -3.45 0.58
N LEU A 214 -17.93 -2.48 0.47
CA LEU A 214 -16.95 -2.19 1.52
C LEU A 214 -17.61 -1.68 2.78
N ALA A 215 -18.58 -0.77 2.66
CA ALA A 215 -19.30 -0.25 3.82
C ALA A 215 -20.11 -1.32 4.54
N GLU A 216 -20.74 -2.24 3.80
CA GLU A 216 -21.43 -3.40 4.36
C GLU A 216 -20.47 -4.34 5.10
N HIS A 217 -19.33 -4.67 4.48
CA HIS A 217 -18.29 -5.50 5.11
C HIS A 217 -17.75 -4.85 6.39
N PHE A 218 -17.48 -3.55 6.36
CA PHE A 218 -17.00 -2.78 7.51
C PHE A 218 -18.08 -2.42 8.53
N GLU A 219 -19.34 -2.82 8.31
CA GLU A 219 -20.48 -2.49 9.18
C GLU A 219 -20.61 -0.97 9.44
N LEU A 220 -20.35 -0.17 8.41
CA LEU A 220 -20.45 1.29 8.46
C LEU A 220 -21.89 1.72 8.16
N ASN A 221 -22.61 2.07 9.23
CA ASN A 221 -23.93 2.69 9.19
C ASN A 221 -23.86 4.21 8.99
#